data_AF-A0A4R6DS92-F1
#
_entry.id   AF-A0A4R6DS92-F1
#
_cell.length_a   1.000
_cell.length_b   1.000
_cell.length_c   1.000
_cell.angle_alpha   90.00
_cell.angle_beta   90.00
_cell.angle_gamma   90.00
#
_symmetry.space_group_name_H-M   'P 1'
#
loop_
_entity.id
_entity.type
_entity.pdbx_description
1 polymer ?
#
loop_
_entity_poly.entity_id
_entity_poly.type
_entity_poly.pdbx_seq_one_letter_code
_entity_poly.pdbx_strand_id
1 'polypeptide(L)'
;MTTHLRFLRTGGVPGSVLAMLLAATFALPVQAAGVAGSREVTGPKGGSMARQYMRQGDGAGNRSGQRSRSWNRADGGSGARSAQNSRGADGSASHSSSVAASNARGSVSSSGSASRDADGNLSQSRSTSATSATTGNSVQSSTSYSKDSGWSHSATCYDAGGNTIACPGR
;
A
#
# COMPACT_ATOMS: atom_id res chain seq x y z
N MET A 1 -77.36 32.51 -11.08
CA MET A 1 -76.42 33.65 -11.16
C MET A 1 -75.15 33.13 -11.80
N THR A 2 -75.13 33.04 -13.13
CA THR A 2 -74.50 34.00 -14.07
C THR A 2 -73.23 33.33 -14.62
N THR A 3 -73.34 32.50 -15.64
CA THR A 3 -73.18 32.82 -17.09
C THR A 3 -71.73 32.65 -17.56
N HIS A 4 -71.55 31.58 -18.34
CA HIS A 4 -70.67 31.36 -19.50
C HIS A 4 -69.46 32.28 -19.76
N LEU A 5 -68.36 31.68 -20.25
CA LEU A 5 -67.90 32.02 -21.60
C LEU A 5 -67.08 30.90 -22.27
N ARG A 6 -67.48 30.62 -23.52
CA ARG A 6 -66.87 29.73 -24.52
C ARG A 6 -65.73 30.44 -25.25
N PHE A 7 -64.71 29.67 -25.61
CA PHE A 7 -64.04 29.56 -26.93
C PHE A 7 -63.92 30.78 -27.88
N LEU A 8 -62.68 31.15 -28.25
CA LEU A 8 -62.20 31.52 -29.60
C LEU A 8 -60.64 31.63 -29.54
N ARG A 9 -59.87 30.76 -30.20
CA ARG A 9 -59.40 30.77 -31.61
C ARG A 9 -58.14 31.64 -31.84
N THR A 10 -57.04 30.93 -32.15
CA THR A 10 -55.90 31.24 -33.05
C THR A 10 -55.19 32.59 -33.01
N GLY A 11 -53.88 32.54 -32.77
CA GLY A 11 -52.91 33.54 -33.22
C GLY A 11 -51.50 32.95 -33.16
N GLY A 12 -51.00 32.47 -34.29
CA GLY A 12 -49.62 32.02 -34.43
C GLY A 12 -48.65 33.19 -34.58
N VAL A 13 -47.43 33.04 -34.05
CA VAL A 13 -46.25 33.77 -34.50
C VAL A 13 -45.09 32.77 -34.56
N PRO A 14 -44.45 32.56 -35.73
CA PRO A 14 -43.26 31.73 -35.84
C PRO A 14 -42.02 32.58 -35.53
N GLY A 15 -41.21 32.14 -34.57
CA GLY A 15 -39.97 32.82 -34.18
C GLY A 15 -38.94 31.78 -33.76
N SER A 16 -38.35 31.14 -34.76
CA SER A 16 -37.34 30.11 -34.61
C SER A 16 -35.99 30.68 -34.14
N VAL A 17 -35.27 29.82 -33.41
CA VAL A 17 -33.80 29.76 -33.28
C VAL A 17 -33.13 30.77 -32.34
N LEU A 18 -32.70 30.31 -31.17
CA LEU A 18 -31.29 30.01 -30.86
C LEU A 18 -31.15 29.57 -29.40
N ALA A 19 -31.57 28.34 -29.09
CA ALA A 19 -31.19 27.71 -27.83
C ALA A 19 -29.70 27.32 -27.98
N MET A 20 -28.82 28.18 -27.45
CA MET A 20 -27.39 27.90 -27.32
C MET A 20 -27.24 26.70 -26.38
N LEU A 21 -27.14 25.50 -26.97
CA LEU A 21 -26.79 24.29 -26.25
C LEU A 21 -25.32 24.44 -25.83
N LEU A 22 -25.10 24.97 -24.63
CA LEU A 22 -23.78 24.95 -24.00
C LEU A 22 -23.49 23.48 -23.68
N ALA A 23 -22.80 22.79 -24.60
CA ALA A 23 -22.26 21.47 -24.37
C ALA A 23 -21.20 21.59 -23.27
N ALA A 24 -21.62 21.46 -22.02
CA ALA A 24 -20.73 21.14 -20.93
C ALA A 24 -20.10 19.80 -21.29
N THR A 25 -18.88 19.85 -21.83
CA THR A 25 -18.00 18.70 -21.92
C THR A 25 -17.70 18.33 -20.47
N PHE A 26 -18.54 17.48 -19.91
CA PHE A 26 -18.17 16.70 -18.74
C PHE A 26 -16.97 15.87 -19.17
N ALA A 27 -15.78 16.35 -18.80
CA ALA A 27 -14.60 15.51 -18.73
C ALA A 27 -14.98 14.38 -17.76
N LEU A 28 -15.40 13.25 -18.31
CA LEU A 28 -15.52 12.02 -17.54
C LEU A 28 -14.15 11.85 -16.85
N PRO A 29 -14.08 11.71 -15.52
CA PRO A 29 -12.81 11.42 -14.90
C PRO A 29 -12.28 10.15 -15.57
N VAL A 30 -11.09 10.25 -16.15
CA VAL A 30 -10.35 9.10 -16.66
C VAL A 30 -10.39 8.06 -15.56
N GLN A 31 -11.10 6.95 -15.81
CA GLN A 31 -11.24 5.90 -14.83
C GLN A 31 -9.84 5.37 -14.54
N ALA A 32 -9.44 5.55 -13.27
CA ALA A 32 -8.23 5.00 -12.71
C ALA A 32 -8.19 3.49 -12.97
N ALA A 33 -7.45 3.06 -14.01
CA ALA A 33 -7.36 1.66 -14.35
C ALA A 33 -6.50 0.93 -13.30
N GLY A 34 -7.17 0.28 -12.35
CA GLY A 34 -6.54 -0.58 -11.37
C GLY A 34 -6.40 -2.01 -11.90
N VAL A 35 -5.25 -2.65 -11.68
CA VAL A 35 -5.09 -4.09 -11.87
C VAL A 35 -4.83 -4.76 -10.53
N ALA A 36 -5.65 -5.75 -10.20
CA ALA A 36 -5.48 -6.58 -9.02
C ALA A 36 -5.40 -8.05 -9.41
N GLY A 37 -4.77 -8.84 -8.56
CA GLY A 37 -4.75 -10.29 -8.74
C GLY A 37 -4.27 -11.00 -7.49
N SER A 38 -4.80 -12.20 -7.29
CA SER A 38 -4.40 -13.11 -6.25
C SER A 38 -3.96 -14.45 -6.84
N ARG A 39 -3.15 -15.19 -6.10
CA ARG A 39 -2.86 -16.59 -6.38
C ARG A 39 -2.61 -17.31 -5.08
N GLU A 40 -3.20 -18.48 -4.95
CA GLU A 40 -3.01 -19.38 -3.83
C GLU A 40 -2.50 -20.72 -4.37
N VAL A 41 -1.60 -21.33 -3.61
CA VAL A 41 -1.04 -22.65 -3.92
C VAL A 41 -0.97 -23.45 -2.64
N THR A 42 -1.45 -24.68 -2.70
CA THR A 42 -1.27 -25.68 -1.65
C THR A 42 -0.28 -26.72 -2.17
N GLY A 43 0.74 -27.02 -1.37
CA GLY A 43 1.75 -28.02 -1.65
C GLY A 43 1.51 -29.32 -0.87
N PRO A 44 2.34 -30.34 -1.12
CA PRO A 44 2.31 -31.58 -0.35
C PRO A 44 2.47 -31.33 1.16
N LYS A 45 1.88 -32.21 1.98
CA LYS A 45 1.98 -32.18 3.45
C LYS A 45 1.42 -30.89 4.10
N GLY A 46 0.44 -30.25 3.46
CA GLY A 46 -0.31 -29.12 4.05
C GLY A 46 0.37 -27.76 4.00
N GLY A 47 1.52 -27.64 3.34
CA GLY A 47 2.12 -26.33 3.09
C GLY A 47 1.26 -25.49 2.13
N SER A 48 1.21 -24.17 2.34
CA SER A 48 0.44 -23.27 1.49
C SER A 48 1.13 -21.92 1.31
N MET A 49 0.82 -21.23 0.21
CA MET A 49 1.27 -19.88 -0.06
C MET A 49 0.17 -19.10 -0.78
N ALA A 50 -0.14 -17.92 -0.26
CA ALA A 50 -1.00 -16.96 -0.93
C ALA A 50 -0.19 -15.72 -1.32
N ARG A 51 -0.53 -15.12 -2.45
CA ARG A 51 0.00 -13.82 -2.90
C ARG A 51 -1.14 -12.99 -3.44
N GLN A 52 -1.14 -11.70 -3.13
CA GLN A 52 -2.08 -10.75 -3.69
C GLN A 52 -1.32 -9.49 -4.11
N TYR A 53 -1.83 -8.80 -5.13
CA TYR A 53 -1.32 -7.51 -5.54
C TYR A 53 -2.46 -6.64 -6.05
N MET A 54 -2.28 -5.33 -5.89
CA MET A 54 -3.03 -4.31 -6.61
C MET A 54 -2.05 -3.25 -7.12
N ARG A 55 -2.39 -2.66 -8.27
CA ARG A 55 -1.74 -1.46 -8.81
C ARG A 55 -2.84 -0.53 -9.28
N GLN A 56 -2.71 0.76 -9.01
CA GLN A 56 -3.66 1.79 -9.41
C GLN A 56 -2.89 3.01 -9.93
N GLY A 57 -3.49 3.74 -10.86
CA GLY A 57 -3.06 5.09 -11.22
C GLY A 57 -4.27 5.94 -11.56
N ASP A 58 -4.17 7.25 -11.40
CA ASP A 58 -5.30 8.20 -11.45
C ASP A 58 -5.41 8.98 -12.77
N GLY A 59 -4.59 8.65 -13.77
CA GLY A 59 -4.51 9.40 -15.04
C GLY A 59 -3.75 10.72 -14.95
N ALA A 60 -3.55 11.29 -13.76
CA ALA A 60 -2.75 12.49 -13.51
C ALA A 60 -1.24 12.19 -13.33
N GLY A 61 -0.85 10.92 -13.43
CA GLY A 61 0.54 10.47 -13.31
C GLY A 61 0.90 9.87 -11.95
N ASN A 62 -0.03 9.89 -10.99
CA ASN A 62 0.16 9.23 -9.70
C ASN A 62 -0.06 7.73 -9.84
N ARG A 63 0.77 6.94 -9.15
CA ARG A 63 0.68 5.48 -9.14
C ARG A 63 0.82 4.96 -7.73
N SER A 64 0.04 3.95 -7.38
CA SER A 64 0.18 3.20 -6.14
C SER A 64 0.15 1.71 -6.42
N GLY A 65 0.71 0.92 -5.51
CA GLY A 65 0.62 -0.52 -5.59
C GLY A 65 0.93 -1.20 -4.28
N GLN A 66 0.10 -2.17 -3.95
CA GLN A 66 0.26 -2.99 -2.75
C GLN A 66 0.47 -4.46 -3.15
N ARG A 67 1.26 -5.16 -2.35
CA ARG A 67 1.53 -6.60 -2.50
C ARG A 67 1.54 -7.25 -1.14
N SER A 68 0.82 -8.35 -0.99
CA SER A 68 0.87 -9.20 0.18
C SER A 68 1.30 -10.62 -0.21
N ARG A 69 1.97 -11.32 0.70
CA ARG A 69 2.19 -12.76 0.61
C ARG A 69 2.07 -13.37 1.99
N SER A 70 1.45 -14.53 2.11
CA SER A 70 1.47 -15.36 3.31
C SER A 70 1.90 -16.77 2.94
N TRP A 71 2.46 -17.48 3.90
CA TRP A 71 2.85 -18.87 3.73
C TRP A 71 2.71 -19.66 5.02
N ASN A 72 2.39 -20.94 4.87
CA ASN A 72 2.53 -21.97 5.88
C ASN A 72 3.42 -23.05 5.28
N ARG A 73 4.44 -23.48 6.01
CA ARG A 73 5.28 -24.60 5.61
C ARG A 73 4.79 -25.87 6.29
N ALA A 74 5.00 -26.99 5.61
CA ALA A 74 4.73 -28.31 6.15
C ALA A 74 5.53 -28.62 7.43
N ASP A 75 6.63 -27.90 7.66
CA ASP A 75 7.48 -28.00 8.86
C ASP A 75 6.98 -27.16 10.06
N GLY A 76 5.76 -26.62 9.98
CA GLY A 76 5.12 -25.84 11.05
C GLY A 76 5.52 -24.37 11.10
N GLY A 77 6.38 -23.89 10.21
CA GLY A 77 6.69 -22.46 10.10
C GLY A 77 5.67 -21.69 9.29
N SER A 78 5.34 -20.47 9.72
CA SER A 78 4.43 -19.58 8.97
C SER A 78 4.97 -18.16 8.88
N GLY A 79 4.35 -17.35 8.03
CA GLY A 79 4.68 -15.94 7.96
C GLY A 79 3.88 -15.19 6.92
N ALA A 80 4.00 -13.87 6.96
CA ALA A 80 3.39 -12.97 6.02
C ALA A 80 4.30 -11.77 5.76
N ARG A 81 4.17 -11.19 4.58
CA ARG A 81 4.75 -9.91 4.21
C ARG A 81 3.72 -9.05 3.50
N SER A 82 3.75 -7.76 3.76
CA SER A 82 2.99 -6.76 3.01
C SER A 82 3.94 -5.64 2.57
N ALA A 83 3.63 -5.03 1.44
CA ALA A 83 4.36 -3.89 0.93
C ALA A 83 3.43 -2.97 0.17
N GLN A 84 3.62 -1.66 0.32
CA GLN A 84 2.95 -0.61 -0.41
C GLN A 84 4.01 0.27 -1.08
N ASN A 85 3.68 0.78 -2.25
CA ASN A 85 4.55 1.68 -3.01
C ASN A 85 3.66 2.77 -3.59
N SER A 86 4.15 4.01 -3.61
CA SER A 86 3.55 5.09 -4.38
C SER A 86 4.61 5.80 -5.21
N ARG A 87 4.18 6.43 -6.29
CA ARG A 87 4.96 7.34 -7.12
C ARG A 87 4.09 8.52 -7.49
N GLY A 88 4.53 9.72 -7.14
CA GLY A 88 3.88 10.97 -7.53
C GLY A 88 4.14 11.31 -9.00
N ALA A 89 3.29 12.17 -9.55
CA ALA A 89 3.49 12.77 -10.87
C ALA A 89 4.77 13.62 -10.92
N ASP A 90 5.10 14.27 -9.80
CA ASP A 90 6.31 15.08 -9.55
C ASP A 90 7.63 14.27 -9.50
N GLY A 91 7.56 12.94 -9.56
CA GLY A 91 8.73 12.06 -9.51
C GLY A 91 9.07 11.55 -8.11
N SER A 92 8.41 12.05 -7.06
CA SER A 92 8.51 11.50 -5.71
C SER A 92 8.09 10.02 -5.67
N ALA A 93 8.61 9.25 -4.73
CA ALA A 93 8.15 7.88 -4.50
C ALA A 93 8.31 7.47 -3.05
N SER A 94 7.43 6.58 -2.60
CA SER A 94 7.58 5.95 -1.30
C SER A 94 7.37 4.44 -1.38
N HIS A 95 7.93 3.76 -0.41
CA HIS A 95 7.83 2.34 -0.17
C HIS A 95 7.65 2.12 1.33
N SER A 96 6.71 1.27 1.72
CA SER A 96 6.62 0.74 3.07
C SER A 96 6.43 -0.77 2.98
N SER A 97 7.04 -1.51 3.91
CA SER A 97 6.84 -2.95 3.99
C SER A 97 6.95 -3.47 5.40
N SER A 98 6.28 -4.59 5.66
CA SER A 98 6.47 -5.39 6.85
C SER A 98 6.55 -6.86 6.51
N VAL A 99 7.20 -7.61 7.38
CA VAL A 99 7.26 -9.06 7.38
C VAL A 99 7.22 -9.56 8.82
N ALA A 100 6.47 -10.63 9.04
CA ALA A 100 6.49 -11.39 10.28
C ALA A 100 6.54 -12.88 9.93
N ALA A 101 7.38 -13.65 10.62
CA ALA A 101 7.47 -15.08 10.45
C ALA A 101 7.83 -15.77 11.76
N SER A 102 7.41 -17.02 11.91
CA SER A 102 7.73 -17.85 13.07
C SER A 102 7.85 -19.31 12.68
N ASN A 103 8.62 -20.06 13.47
CA ASN A 103 8.70 -21.52 13.42
C ASN A 103 9.21 -22.03 14.79
N ALA A 104 9.51 -23.33 14.87
CA ALA A 104 10.07 -23.94 16.08
C ALA A 104 11.41 -23.35 16.55
N ARG A 105 12.14 -22.59 15.71
CA ARG A 105 13.42 -21.95 16.09
C ARG A 105 13.22 -20.56 16.68
N GLY A 106 12.05 -19.94 16.50
CA GLY A 106 11.81 -18.57 16.94
C GLY A 106 10.89 -17.78 16.04
N SER A 107 10.92 -16.47 16.23
CA SER A 107 10.13 -15.50 15.46
C SER A 107 11.02 -14.36 14.95
N VAL A 108 10.57 -13.74 13.85
CA VAL A 108 11.16 -12.53 13.30
C VAL A 108 10.06 -11.60 12.84
N SER A 109 10.20 -10.32 13.13
CA SER A 109 9.40 -9.25 12.56
C SER A 109 10.32 -8.16 12.01
N SER A 110 9.97 -7.57 10.88
CA SER A 110 10.68 -6.42 10.34
C SER A 110 9.71 -5.49 9.65
N SER A 111 9.88 -4.20 9.86
CA SER A 111 9.18 -3.14 9.15
C SER A 111 10.20 -2.16 8.59
N GLY A 112 9.88 -1.53 7.46
CA GLY A 112 10.75 -0.52 6.89
C GLY A 112 10.06 0.33 5.86
N SER A 113 10.66 1.49 5.63
CA SER A 113 10.19 2.47 4.66
C SER A 113 11.35 3.05 3.88
N ALA A 114 11.08 3.48 2.65
CA ALA A 114 11.97 4.31 1.87
C ALA A 114 11.16 5.38 1.15
N SER A 115 11.66 6.60 1.07
CA SER A 115 11.06 7.69 0.31
C SER A 115 12.12 8.46 -0.45
N ARG A 116 11.79 8.86 -1.67
CA ARG A 116 12.48 9.93 -2.38
C ARG A 116 11.49 11.06 -2.65
N ASP A 117 11.92 12.29 -2.43
CA ASP A 117 11.15 13.46 -2.88
C ASP A 117 11.39 13.74 -4.37
N ALA A 118 10.80 14.82 -4.88
CA ALA A 118 10.95 15.26 -6.27
C ALA A 118 12.38 15.77 -6.58
N ASP A 119 13.09 16.28 -5.57
CA ASP A 119 14.46 16.79 -5.68
C ASP A 119 15.52 15.67 -5.59
N GLY A 120 15.10 14.45 -5.28
CA GLY A 120 15.94 13.27 -5.19
C GLY A 120 16.57 13.03 -3.82
N ASN A 121 16.08 13.68 -2.77
CA ASN A 121 16.50 13.37 -1.40
C ASN A 121 15.90 12.05 -0.96
N LEU A 122 16.78 11.10 -0.63
CA LEU A 122 16.43 9.74 -0.23
C LEU A 122 16.47 9.61 1.29
N SER A 123 15.42 9.03 1.86
CA SER A 123 15.37 8.57 3.25
C SER A 123 14.93 7.11 3.29
N GLN A 124 15.56 6.31 4.13
CA GLN A 124 15.24 4.91 4.33
C GLN A 124 15.39 4.53 5.80
N SER A 125 14.51 3.67 6.28
CA SER A 125 14.59 3.09 7.61
C SER A 125 14.10 1.64 7.61
N ARG A 126 14.67 0.84 8.50
CA ARG A 126 14.24 -0.54 8.78
C ARG A 126 14.44 -0.84 10.25
N SER A 127 13.43 -1.42 10.87
CA SER A 127 13.51 -2.01 12.20
C SER A 127 13.28 -3.51 12.08
N THR A 128 14.05 -4.31 12.82
CA THR A 128 13.96 -5.76 12.83
C THR A 128 14.03 -6.26 14.26
N SER A 129 13.09 -7.11 14.65
CA SER A 129 13.11 -7.86 15.91
C SER A 129 13.17 -9.35 15.61
N ALA A 130 14.02 -10.09 16.30
CA ALA A 130 14.05 -11.54 16.22
C ALA A 130 14.19 -12.14 17.61
N THR A 131 13.50 -13.26 17.86
CA THR A 131 13.51 -13.95 19.15
C THR A 131 13.80 -15.43 18.91
N SER A 132 14.73 -15.99 19.66
CA SER A 132 15.03 -17.42 19.67
C SER A 132 14.03 -18.17 20.55
N ALA A 133 13.41 -19.22 20.02
CA ALA A 133 12.56 -20.10 20.82
C ALA A 133 13.38 -21.00 21.78
N THR A 134 14.66 -21.25 21.47
CA THR A 134 15.53 -22.14 22.27
C THR A 134 16.06 -21.43 23.51
N THR A 135 16.46 -20.16 23.38
CA THR A 135 17.10 -19.41 24.47
C THR A 135 16.20 -18.34 25.08
N GLY A 136 15.12 -17.95 24.38
CA GLY A 136 14.32 -16.77 24.74
C GLY A 136 15.00 -15.43 24.42
N ASN A 137 16.28 -15.44 24.02
CA ASN A 137 17.02 -14.23 23.69
C ASN A 137 16.42 -13.55 22.46
N SER A 138 16.48 -12.23 22.44
CA SER A 138 16.01 -11.43 21.33
C SER A 138 17.02 -10.38 20.90
N VAL A 139 16.88 -9.92 19.66
CA VAL A 139 17.61 -8.78 19.11
C VAL A 139 16.62 -7.81 18.51
N GLN A 140 16.77 -6.53 18.85
CA GLN A 140 16.14 -5.42 18.16
C GLN A 140 17.23 -4.64 17.45
N SER A 141 17.07 -4.48 16.13
CA SER A 141 17.99 -3.71 15.32
C SER A 141 17.25 -2.67 14.50
N SER A 142 17.90 -1.54 14.29
CA SER A 142 17.44 -0.51 13.38
C SER A 142 18.55 -0.13 12.40
N THR A 143 18.16 0.18 11.19
CA THR A 143 19.02 0.74 10.16
C THR A 143 18.33 1.95 9.58
N SER A 144 19.05 3.04 9.40
CA SER A 144 18.56 4.21 8.69
C SER A 144 19.59 4.68 7.66
N TYR A 145 19.09 5.35 6.63
CA TYR A 145 19.90 6.05 5.66
C TYR A 145 19.19 7.34 5.30
N SER A 146 19.93 8.44 5.25
CA SER A 146 19.50 9.65 4.55
C SER A 146 20.67 10.23 3.76
N LYS A 147 20.35 11.06 2.77
CA LYS A 147 21.38 11.78 2.00
C LYS A 147 22.28 12.64 2.90
N ASP A 148 21.72 13.25 3.94
CA ASP A 148 22.42 14.19 4.81
C ASP A 148 23.22 13.49 5.92
N SER A 149 22.67 12.41 6.49
CA SER A 149 23.27 11.69 7.63
C SER A 149 24.05 10.45 7.25
N GLY A 150 23.97 10.00 5.99
CA GLY A 150 24.51 8.71 5.57
C GLY A 150 23.80 7.53 6.24
N TRP A 151 24.50 6.39 6.30
CA TRP A 151 24.00 5.13 6.86
C TRP A 151 24.26 5.04 8.37
N SER A 152 23.26 4.55 9.10
CA SER A 152 23.35 4.27 10.55
C SER A 152 22.74 2.91 10.85
N HIS A 153 23.31 2.22 11.84
CA HIS A 153 22.81 0.95 12.34
C HIS A 153 23.02 0.83 13.83
N SER A 154 21.99 0.36 14.53
CA SER A 154 22.06 -0.01 15.94
C SER A 154 21.42 -1.37 16.15
N ALA A 155 21.92 -2.09 17.15
CA ALA A 155 21.37 -3.36 17.60
C ALA A 155 21.49 -3.47 19.12
N THR A 156 20.41 -3.89 19.76
CA THR A 156 20.33 -4.17 21.19
C THR A 156 19.83 -5.59 21.35
N CYS A 157 20.52 -6.38 22.17
CA CYS A 157 20.16 -7.76 22.44
C CYS A 157 19.64 -7.89 23.87
N TYR A 158 18.69 -8.78 24.05
CA TYR A 158 18.05 -9.05 25.34
C TYR A 158 18.10 -10.53 25.64
N ASP A 159 18.23 -10.88 26.92
CA ASP A 159 17.99 -12.24 27.40
C ASP A 159 16.49 -12.56 27.48
N ALA A 160 16.15 -13.78 27.88
CA ALA A 160 14.76 -14.21 28.09
C ALA A 160 14.02 -13.42 29.19
N GLY A 161 14.74 -12.80 30.13
CA GLY A 161 14.19 -11.97 31.19
C GLY A 161 13.97 -10.51 30.77
N GLY A 162 14.41 -10.11 29.58
CA GLY A 162 14.34 -8.74 29.08
C GLY A 162 15.51 -7.86 29.50
N ASN A 163 16.56 -8.42 30.12
CA ASN A 163 17.76 -7.65 30.45
C ASN A 163 18.61 -7.46 29.20
N THR A 164 19.22 -6.29 29.05
CA THR A 164 20.15 -6.02 27.95
C THR A 164 21.41 -6.87 28.12
N ILE A 165 21.77 -7.58 27.06
CA ILE A 165 22.99 -8.41 26.97
C ILE A 165 23.85 -7.96 25.79
N ALA A 166 25.13 -8.35 25.81
CA ALA A 166 25.99 -8.16 24.65
C ALA A 166 25.42 -8.91 23.44
N CYS A 167 25.34 -8.22 22.30
CA CYS A 167 24.99 -8.88 21.06
C CYS A 167 26.12 -9.82 20.62
N PRO A 168 25.80 -11.06 20.19
CA PRO A 168 26.83 -11.95 19.66
C PRO A 168 27.51 -11.31 18.45
N GLY A 169 28.83 -11.44 18.39
CA GLY A 169 29.63 -10.97 17.25
C GLY A 169 29.18 -11.62 15.95
N ARG A 170 29.32 -10.89 14.84
CA ARG A 170 29.01 -11.37 13.50
C ARG A 170 30.07 -12.34 13.00
#